data_AF-A0A968FX86-F1
#
_entry.id   AF-A0A968FX86-F1
#
_cell.length_a   1.000
_cell.length_b   1.000
_cell.length_c   1.000
_cell.angle_alpha   90.00
_cell.angle_beta   90.00
_cell.angle_gamma   90.00
#
_symmetry.space_group_name_H-M   'P 1'
#
loop_
_entity.id
_entity.type
_entity.pdbx_description
1 polymer ?
#
loop_
_entity_poly.entity_id
_entity_poly.type
_entity_poly.pdbx_seq_one_letter_code
_entity_poly.pdbx_strand_id
1 'polypeptide(L)'
;MLGFRNLKVGVKIGLGFALVTFILMGVVLTTIQHVKKMESLSERLYHLRTPTAHASLMMLNGMNHSLASLRGWIILGDEKFKKERHLAWEEQIRPSLETMRNLSSKWTDKQNVEHLKFIETRLVDFEKFQKEIENIAQTEENTPARKILFNVAEP
;
A
#
# COMPACT_ATOMS: atom_id res chain seq x y z
N MET A 1 -13.26 -57.51 -19.51
CA MET A 1 -14.31 -58.00 -18.59
C MET A 1 -13.63 -58.88 -17.55
N LEU A 2 -13.18 -58.31 -16.42
CA LEU A 2 -12.36 -59.05 -15.44
C LEU A 2 -13.15 -60.19 -14.81
N GLY A 3 -12.51 -61.34 -14.61
CA GLY A 3 -13.09 -62.60 -14.12
C GLY A 3 -13.58 -62.57 -12.67
N PHE A 4 -14.61 -61.77 -12.39
CA PHE A 4 -15.25 -61.68 -11.07
C PHE A 4 -15.95 -62.97 -10.65
N ARG A 5 -16.25 -63.89 -11.58
CA ARG A 5 -17.10 -65.05 -11.30
C ARG A 5 -16.42 -66.10 -10.41
N ASN A 6 -15.08 -66.23 -10.49
CA ASN A 6 -14.31 -67.31 -9.84
C ASN A 6 -13.56 -66.90 -8.56
N LEU A 7 -13.82 -65.69 -8.03
CA LEU A 7 -13.15 -65.20 -6.82
C LEU A 7 -13.91 -65.62 -5.54
N LYS A 8 -13.15 -66.03 -4.51
CA LYS A 8 -13.69 -66.31 -3.17
C LYS A 8 -14.45 -65.09 -2.64
N VAL A 9 -15.53 -65.32 -1.89
CA VAL A 9 -16.42 -64.25 -1.38
C VAL A 9 -15.65 -63.15 -0.64
N GLY A 10 -14.64 -63.52 0.17
CA GLY A 10 -13.78 -62.55 0.86
C GLY A 10 -13.00 -61.62 -0.07
N VAL A 11 -12.57 -62.09 -1.24
CA VAL A 11 -11.84 -61.27 -2.23
C VAL A 11 -12.77 -60.26 -2.91
N LYS A 12 -14.04 -60.63 -3.15
CA LYS A 12 -15.05 -59.74 -3.73
C LYS A 12 -15.39 -58.58 -2.79
N ILE A 13 -15.56 -58.88 -1.50
CA ILE A 13 -15.81 -57.88 -0.46
C ILE A 13 -14.58 -56.97 -0.29
N GLY A 14 -13.39 -57.57 -0.26
CA GLY A 14 -12.13 -56.82 -0.19
C GLY A 14 -11.91 -55.86 -1.37
N LEU A 15 -12.27 -56.28 -2.59
CA LEU A 15 -12.21 -55.43 -3.79
C LEU A 15 -13.12 -54.21 -3.69
N GLY A 16 -14.35 -54.38 -3.18
CA GLY A 16 -15.28 -53.27 -2.96
C GLY A 16 -14.75 -52.29 -1.93
N PHE A 17 -14.22 -52.79 -0.80
CA PHE A 17 -13.63 -51.96 0.24
C PHE A 17 -12.38 -51.21 -0.25
N ALA A 18 -11.53 -51.88 -1.03
CA ALA A 18 -10.34 -51.27 -1.63
C ALA A 18 -10.71 -50.15 -2.61
N LEU A 19 -11.75 -50.33 -3.42
CA LEU A 19 -12.26 -49.31 -4.34
C LEU A 19 -12.71 -48.05 -3.57
N VAL A 20 -13.53 -48.22 -2.54
CA VAL A 20 -14.03 -47.10 -1.72
C VAL A 20 -12.87 -46.38 -1.03
N THR A 21 -11.90 -47.14 -0.51
CA THR A 21 -10.68 -46.58 0.12
C THR A 21 -9.87 -45.75 -0.88
N PHE A 22 -9.72 -46.22 -2.11
CA PHE A 22 -9.00 -45.50 -3.17
C PHE A 22 -9.73 -44.21 -3.58
N ILE A 23 -11.05 -44.24 -3.68
CA ILE A 23 -11.87 -43.05 -3.98
C ILE A 23 -11.70 -42.02 -2.87
N LEU A 24 -11.79 -42.42 -1.60
CA LEU A 24 -11.55 -41.55 -0.45
C LEU A 24 -10.14 -40.96 -0.46
N MET A 25 -9.12 -41.78 -0.73
CA MET A 25 -7.73 -41.33 -0.81
C MET A 25 -7.55 -40.29 -1.92
N GLY A 26 -8.18 -40.50 -3.09
CA GLY A 26 -8.17 -39.52 -4.18
C GLY A 26 -8.78 -38.17 -3.77
N VAL A 27 -9.93 -38.17 -3.10
CA VAL A 27 -10.60 -36.95 -2.62
C VAL A 27 -9.74 -36.21 -1.58
N VAL A 28 -9.11 -36.93 -0.65
CA VAL A 28 -8.22 -36.33 0.35
C VAL A 28 -7.01 -35.68 -0.33
N LEU A 29 -6.39 -36.37 -1.29
CA LEU A 29 -5.23 -35.84 -2.01
C LEU A 29 -5.56 -34.58 -2.83
N THR A 30 -6.69 -34.56 -3.54
CA THR A 30 -7.12 -33.37 -4.29
C THR A 30 -7.47 -32.22 -3.36
N THR A 31 -8.11 -32.49 -2.23
CA THR A 31 -8.42 -31.49 -1.20
C THR A 31 -7.14 -30.85 -0.67
N ILE A 32 -6.11 -31.64 -0.35
CA ILE A 32 -4.80 -31.14 0.10
C ILE A 32 -4.17 -30.22 -0.96
N GLN A 33 -4.23 -30.58 -2.24
CA GLN A 33 -3.70 -29.74 -3.32
C GLN A 33 -4.45 -28.40 -3.45
N HIS A 34 -5.78 -28.42 -3.33
CA HIS A 34 -6.59 -27.20 -3.37
C HIS A 34 -6.33 -26.29 -2.15
N VAL A 35 -6.19 -26.86 -0.96
CA VAL A 35 -5.85 -26.11 0.26
C VAL A 35 -4.47 -25.44 0.14
N LYS A 36 -3.45 -26.15 -0.35
CA LYS A 36 -2.10 -25.57 -0.57
C LYS A 36 -2.10 -24.43 -1.60
N LYS A 37 -2.95 -24.51 -2.63
CA LYS A 37 -3.12 -23.41 -3.61
C LYS A 37 -3.82 -22.20 -2.96
N MET A 38 -4.78 -22.44 -2.07
CA MET A 38 -5.48 -21.38 -1.34
C MET A 38 -4.55 -20.67 -0.34
N GLU A 39 -3.64 -21.42 0.28
CA GLU A 39 -2.61 -20.89 1.19
C GLU A 39 -1.70 -19.88 0.49
N SER A 40 -1.15 -20.20 -0.69
CA SER A 40 -0.28 -19.25 -1.43
C SER A 40 -1.02 -18.02 -1.98
N LEU A 41 -2.31 -18.13 -2.29
CA LEU A 41 -3.13 -16.97 -2.68
C LEU A 41 -3.43 -16.07 -1.46
N SER A 42 -3.72 -16.68 -0.31
CA SER A 42 -3.97 -15.98 0.96
C SER A 42 -2.71 -15.28 1.48
N GLU A 43 -1.56 -15.97 1.42
CA GLU A 43 -0.24 -15.42 1.77
C GLU A 43 0.08 -14.18 0.93
N ARG A 44 -0.15 -14.23 -0.39
CA ARG A 44 0.07 -13.09 -1.27
C ARG A 44 -0.90 -11.94 -1.02
N LEU A 45 -2.16 -12.20 -0.67
CA LEU A 45 -3.12 -11.14 -0.33
C LEU A 45 -2.76 -10.47 1.00
N TYR A 46 -2.36 -11.26 1.99
CA TYR A 46 -2.03 -10.78 3.32
C TYR A 46 -0.67 -10.04 3.35
N HIS A 47 0.35 -10.55 2.67
CA HIS A 47 1.71 -10.00 2.74
C HIS A 47 2.08 -9.02 1.63
N LEU A 48 1.24 -8.84 0.59
CA LEU A 48 1.53 -7.91 -0.50
C LEU A 48 0.42 -6.88 -0.71
N ARG A 49 -0.81 -7.31 -0.97
CA ARG A 49 -1.88 -6.38 -1.37
C ARG A 49 -2.38 -5.54 -0.21
N THR A 50 -2.63 -6.17 0.94
CA THR A 50 -3.08 -5.48 2.16
C THR A 50 -2.07 -4.42 2.63
N PRO A 51 -0.76 -4.74 2.81
CA PRO A 51 0.21 -3.73 3.24
C PRO A 51 0.47 -2.66 2.19
N THR A 52 0.39 -2.98 0.89
CA THR A 52 0.47 -1.96 -0.17
C THR A 52 -0.68 -0.96 -0.05
N ALA A 53 -1.92 -1.45 0.05
CA ALA A 53 -3.10 -0.58 0.17
C ALA A 53 -3.06 0.25 1.47
N HIS A 54 -2.67 -0.37 2.59
CA HIS A 54 -2.50 0.33 3.86
C HIS A 54 -1.46 1.45 3.76
N ALA A 55 -0.28 1.17 3.18
CA ALA A 55 0.75 2.18 2.96
C ALA A 55 0.26 3.31 2.04
N SER A 56 -0.46 2.99 0.95
CA SER A 56 -1.05 4.03 0.09
C SER A 56 -2.04 4.93 0.84
N LEU A 57 -2.88 4.37 1.71
CA LEU A 57 -3.83 5.13 2.53
C LEU A 57 -3.11 5.99 3.59
N MET A 58 -2.10 5.43 4.25
CA MET A 58 -1.28 6.17 5.22
C MET A 58 -0.54 7.33 4.56
N MET A 59 -0.01 7.13 3.35
CA MET A 59 0.62 8.20 2.57
C MET A 59 -0.38 9.31 2.23
N LEU A 60 -1.59 8.95 1.76
CA LEU A 60 -2.65 9.92 1.47
C LEU A 60 -3.04 10.73 2.71
N ASN A 61 -3.18 10.07 3.86
CA ASN A 61 -3.45 10.73 5.14
C ASN A 61 -2.31 11.68 5.52
N GLY A 62 -1.06 11.26 5.37
CA GLY A 62 0.11 12.11 5.60
C GLY A 62 0.16 13.33 4.69
N MET A 63 -0.17 13.17 3.40
CA MET A 63 -0.26 14.28 2.47
C MET A 63 -1.33 15.29 2.91
N ASN A 64 -2.53 14.82 3.27
CA ASN A 64 -3.61 15.69 3.74
C ASN A 64 -3.24 16.37 5.06
N HIS A 65 -2.59 15.66 5.98
CA HIS A 65 -2.09 16.22 7.23
C HIS A 65 -1.06 17.33 6.96
N SER A 66 -0.06 17.07 6.11
CA SER A 66 0.96 18.06 5.76
C SER A 66 0.36 19.34 5.13
N LEU A 67 -0.70 19.19 4.31
CA LEU A 67 -1.41 20.30 3.69
C LEU A 67 -2.25 21.10 4.70
N ALA A 68 -2.95 20.41 5.60
CA ALA A 68 -3.71 21.05 6.66
C ALA A 68 -2.80 21.88 7.57
N SER A 69 -1.64 21.32 7.93
CA SER A 69 -0.62 21.98 8.73
C SER A 69 -0.04 23.18 7.98
N LEU A 70 0.33 23.06 6.70
CA LEU A 70 0.81 24.19 5.91
C LEU A 70 -0.22 25.32 5.82
N ARG A 71 -1.51 25.00 5.63
CA ARG A 71 -2.58 25.99 5.64
C ARG A 71 -2.68 26.70 7.00
N GLY A 72 -2.56 25.95 8.09
CA GLY A 72 -2.51 26.50 9.45
C GLY A 72 -1.38 27.49 9.62
N TRP A 73 -0.18 27.16 9.13
CA TRP A 73 0.98 28.07 9.13
C TRP A 73 0.70 29.35 8.32
N ILE A 74 0.14 29.23 7.13
CA ILE A 74 -0.18 30.39 6.27
C ILE A 74 -1.14 31.35 6.97
N ILE A 75 -2.17 30.84 7.66
CA ILE A 75 -3.21 31.67 8.28
C ILE A 75 -2.76 32.25 9.61
N LEU A 76 -2.09 31.44 10.45
CA LEU A 76 -1.86 31.77 11.86
C LEU A 76 -0.41 32.12 12.21
N GLY A 77 0.56 31.73 11.38
CA GLY A 77 1.98 31.97 11.64
C GLY A 77 2.53 31.28 12.90
N ASP A 78 1.85 30.26 13.41
CA ASP A 78 2.27 29.52 14.60
C ASP A 78 3.21 28.36 14.23
N GLU A 79 4.41 28.37 14.80
CA GLU A 79 5.48 27.38 14.62
C GLU A 79 5.02 25.92 14.80
N LYS A 80 3.98 25.67 15.60
CA LYS A 80 3.44 24.31 15.77
C LYS A 80 3.05 23.68 14.43
N PHE A 81 2.54 24.47 13.49
CA PHE A 81 2.09 23.96 12.20
C PHE A 81 3.25 23.53 11.30
N LYS A 82 4.43 24.15 11.43
CA LYS A 82 5.64 23.70 10.74
C LYS A 82 6.12 22.36 11.30
N LYS A 83 6.06 22.21 12.64
CA LYS A 83 6.37 20.94 13.31
C LYS A 83 5.41 19.82 12.89
N GLU A 84 4.10 20.07 12.92
CA GLU A 84 3.09 19.09 12.47
C GLU A 84 3.26 18.70 10.99
N ARG A 85 3.60 19.67 10.12
CA ARG A 85 3.91 19.37 8.72
C ARG A 85 5.12 18.45 8.60
N HIS A 86 6.18 18.70 9.37
CA HIS A 86 7.38 17.86 9.40
C HIS A 86 7.06 16.44 9.90
N LEU A 87 6.29 16.32 10.99
CA LEU A 87 5.83 15.03 11.52
C LEU A 87 5.03 14.24 10.50
N ALA A 88 4.13 14.89 9.75
CA ALA A 88 3.40 14.23 8.67
C ALA A 88 4.33 13.62 7.60
N TRP A 89 5.45 14.29 7.29
CA TRP A 89 6.45 13.77 6.37
C TRP A 89 7.25 12.60 6.95
N GLU A 90 7.72 12.73 8.19
CA GLU A 90 8.57 11.74 8.84
C GLU A 90 7.83 10.47 9.23
N GLU A 91 6.61 10.59 9.74
CA GLU A 91 5.88 9.46 10.32
C GLU A 91 4.92 8.81 9.33
N GLN A 92 4.43 9.56 8.33
CA GLN A 92 3.34 9.08 7.46
C GLN A 92 3.80 8.97 6.00
N ILE A 93 4.30 10.05 5.39
CA ILE A 93 4.58 10.06 3.94
C ILE A 93 5.82 9.22 3.60
N ARG A 94 6.98 9.51 4.20
CA ARG A 94 8.25 8.82 3.87
C ARG A 94 8.21 7.32 4.20
N PRO A 95 7.73 6.88 5.38
CA PRO A 95 7.69 5.45 5.71
C PRO A 95 6.72 4.68 4.81
N SER A 96 5.58 5.30 4.45
CA SER A 96 4.63 4.69 3.51
C SER A 96 5.24 4.52 2.12
N LEU A 97 5.98 5.51 1.65
CA LEU A 97 6.69 5.43 0.38
C LEU A 97 7.74 4.32 0.39
N GLU A 98 8.55 4.25 1.45
CA GLU A 98 9.56 3.19 1.63
C GLU A 98 8.92 1.80 1.67
N THR A 99 7.80 1.66 2.37
CA THR A 99 7.02 0.41 2.39
C THR A 99 6.58 0.01 0.99
N MET A 100 6.00 0.95 0.23
CA MET A 100 5.58 0.68 -1.15
C MET A 100 6.76 0.33 -2.06
N ARG A 101 7.92 1.01 -1.92
CA ARG A 101 9.16 0.67 -2.64
C ARG A 101 9.59 -0.76 -2.38
N ASN A 102 9.65 -1.17 -1.11
CA ASN A 102 10.06 -2.52 -0.73
C ASN A 102 9.12 -3.59 -1.30
N LEU A 103 7.81 -3.33 -1.26
CA LEU A 103 6.79 -4.23 -1.79
C LEU A 103 6.74 -4.26 -3.33
N SER A 104 7.12 -3.17 -4.00
CA SER A 104 7.01 -3.01 -5.45
C SER A 104 7.77 -4.07 -6.26
N SER A 105 8.88 -4.58 -5.71
CA SER A 105 9.68 -5.66 -6.30
C SER A 105 8.87 -6.96 -6.54
N LYS A 106 7.81 -7.16 -5.76
CA LYS A 106 6.94 -8.35 -5.82
C LYS A 106 5.60 -8.09 -6.51
N TRP A 107 5.36 -6.87 -6.99
CA TRP A 107 4.15 -6.56 -7.75
C TRP A 107 4.19 -7.21 -9.12
N THR A 108 3.08 -7.84 -9.51
CA THR A 108 2.97 -8.48 -10.83
C THR A 108 2.44 -7.54 -11.90
N ASP A 109 1.85 -6.42 -11.49
CA ASP A 109 1.27 -5.43 -12.39
C ASP A 109 2.28 -4.31 -12.63
N LYS A 110 2.72 -4.16 -13.88
CA LYS A 110 3.69 -3.15 -14.29
C LYS A 110 3.13 -1.74 -14.13
N GLN A 111 1.82 -1.55 -14.31
CA GLN A 111 1.19 -0.24 -14.19
C GLN A 111 1.31 0.31 -12.76
N ASN A 112 1.21 -0.56 -11.74
CA ASN A 112 1.40 -0.14 -10.35
C ASN A 112 2.82 0.34 -10.07
N VAL A 113 3.83 -0.31 -10.67
CA VAL A 113 5.23 0.12 -10.57
C VAL A 113 5.43 1.49 -11.24
N GLU A 114 4.82 1.70 -12.41
CA GLU A 114 4.85 3.00 -13.09
C GLU A 114 4.17 4.11 -12.27
N HIS A 115 3.01 3.82 -11.66
CA HIS A 115 2.33 4.74 -10.77
C HIS A 115 3.19 5.11 -9.55
N LEU A 116 3.85 4.14 -8.91
CA LEU A 116 4.75 4.41 -7.79
C LEU A 116 5.90 5.34 -8.22
N LYS A 117 6.52 5.09 -9.37
CA LYS A 117 7.59 5.94 -9.90
C LYS A 117 7.11 7.36 -10.20
N PHE A 118 5.89 7.50 -10.72
CA PHE A 118 5.26 8.79 -10.93
C PHE A 118 5.04 9.54 -9.61
N ILE A 119 4.49 8.85 -8.60
CA ILE A 119 4.27 9.38 -7.26
C ILE A 119 5.59 9.85 -6.64
N GLU A 120 6.65 9.04 -6.70
CA GLU A 120 7.97 9.39 -6.18
C GLU A 120 8.51 10.68 -6.79
N THR A 121 8.36 10.83 -8.09
CA THR A 121 8.82 12.04 -8.80
C THR A 121 8.01 13.26 -8.34
N ARG A 122 6.68 13.14 -8.27
CA ARG A 122 5.79 14.23 -7.89
C ARG A 122 5.91 14.61 -6.41
N LEU A 123 6.29 13.68 -5.54
CA LEU A 123 6.52 13.97 -4.13
C LEU A 123 7.69 14.91 -3.89
N VAL A 124 8.73 14.83 -4.72
CA VAL A 124 9.88 15.75 -4.62
C VAL A 124 9.42 17.18 -4.88
N ASP A 125 8.65 17.39 -5.96
CA ASP A 125 8.08 18.70 -6.28
C ASP A 125 7.11 19.17 -5.19
N PHE A 126 6.29 18.26 -4.69
CA PHE A 126 5.34 18.54 -3.61
C PHE A 126 6.05 19.02 -2.33
N GLU A 127 7.09 18.33 -1.86
CA GLU A 127 7.87 18.75 -0.68
C GLU A 127 8.54 20.11 -0.92
N LYS A 128 9.10 20.31 -2.11
CA LYS A 128 9.74 21.55 -2.51
C LYS A 128 8.76 22.72 -2.45
N PHE A 129 7.61 22.62 -3.10
CA PHE A 129 6.61 23.70 -3.09
C PHE A 129 6.08 24.00 -1.70
N GLN A 130 5.88 22.97 -0.86
CA GLN A 130 5.48 23.21 0.52
C GLN A 130 6.54 24.00 1.31
N LYS A 131 7.83 23.71 1.11
CA LYS A 131 8.93 24.47 1.74
C LYS A 131 9.01 25.90 1.23
N GLU A 132 8.87 26.10 -0.09
CA GLU A 132 8.84 27.45 -0.68
C GLU A 132 7.70 28.28 -0.10
N ILE A 133 6.49 27.72 -0.04
CA ILE A 133 5.32 28.37 0.56
C ILE A 133 5.55 28.66 2.04
N GLU A 134 6.06 27.69 2.81
CA GLU A 134 6.33 27.88 4.23
C GLU A 134 7.30 29.04 4.49
N ASN A 135 8.35 29.14 3.68
CA ASN A 135 9.37 30.19 3.81
C ASN A 135 8.83 31.59 3.53
N ILE A 136 7.90 31.74 2.57
CA ILE A 136 7.38 33.06 2.19
C ILE A 136 6.11 33.44 2.98
N ALA A 137 5.33 32.49 3.49
CA ALA A 137 3.97 32.74 3.97
C ALA A 137 3.85 33.84 5.05
N GLN A 138 4.86 33.94 5.93
CA GLN A 138 4.89 34.93 7.01
C GLN A 138 5.92 36.06 6.76
N THR A 139 6.32 36.27 5.51
CA THR A 139 7.23 37.35 5.11
C THR A 139 6.51 38.41 4.29
N GLU A 140 7.13 39.58 4.12
CA GLU A 140 6.57 40.66 3.29
C GLU A 140 6.44 40.29 1.82
N GLU A 141 7.19 39.27 1.36
CA GLU A 141 7.13 38.74 0.00
C GLU A 141 5.76 38.13 -0.31
N ASN A 142 5.04 37.64 0.71
CA ASN A 142 3.66 37.16 0.59
C ASN A 142 2.62 38.31 0.61
N THR A 143 3.06 39.57 0.78
CA THR A 143 2.21 40.76 0.73
C THR A 143 2.80 41.83 -0.21
N PRO A 144 2.80 41.61 -1.53
CA PRO A 144 3.41 42.52 -2.50
C PRO A 144 2.85 43.96 -2.42
N ALA A 145 1.58 44.11 -2.04
CA ALA A 145 0.97 45.43 -1.83
C ALA A 145 1.58 46.19 -0.65
N ARG A 146 1.86 45.53 0.48
CA ARG A 146 2.59 46.15 1.61
C ARG A 146 4.01 46.51 1.20
N LYS A 147 4.68 45.63 0.46
CA LYS A 147 6.04 45.87 -0.03
C LYS A 147 6.11 47.14 -0.89
N ILE A 148 5.13 47.38 -1.77
CA ILE A 148 5.04 48.60 -2.59
C ILE A 148 4.75 49.82 -1.71
N LEU A 149 3.82 49.71 -0.76
CA LEU A 149 3.45 50.83 0.11
C LEU A 149 4.66 51.34 0.91
N PHE A 150 5.39 50.46 1.59
CA PHE A 150 6.47 50.84 2.50
C PHE A 150 7.84 51.04 1.84
N ASN A 151 8.12 50.42 0.69
CA ASN A 151 9.44 50.53 0.04
C ASN A 151 9.46 51.38 -1.25
N VAL A 152 8.29 51.67 -1.84
CA VAL A 152 8.21 52.40 -3.13
C VAL A 152 7.36 53.67 -3.01
N ALA A 153 6.38 53.71 -2.10
CA ALA A 153 5.42 54.82 -2.02
C ALA A 153 5.60 55.74 -0.80
N GLU A 154 6.32 55.34 0.25
CA GLU A 154 6.70 56.26 1.34
C GLU A 154 7.91 57.14 0.93
N PRO A 155 7.84 58.48 1.08
CA PRO A 155 8.93 59.42 0.79
C PRO A 155 10.14 59.33 1.74
#